data_AF-L9L3Z1-F1
#
_entry.id   AF-L9L3Z1-F1
#
_cell.length_a   1.000
_cell.length_b   1.000
_cell.length_c   1.000
_cell.angle_alpha   90.00
_cell.angle_beta   90.00
_cell.angle_gamma   90.00
#
_symmetry.space_group_name_H-M   'P 1'
#
loop_
_entity.id
_entity.type
_entity.pdbx_description
1 polymer ?
#
loop_
_entity_poly.entity_id
_entity_poly.type
_entity_poly.pdbx_seq_one_letter_code
_entity_poly.pdbx_strand_id
1 'polypeptide(L)'
;MTVSELEPCRANDGVRVGAVQGRPGAEVVFVRSVSLVSVLAVDGLSGTRAKAMRRRPVLHAGIELDEDGSLDGSSDSTIRGRLLSLVEKVTYLKKKQAEKPVERNAKKPSSLQQLISETMVRWAQEAVIEDPELVRAMFVLLHRQYDGIGGLVRALPKTYTINSVSVEDTVSLLASLGQIRSLLSVRMGREEEKLMIRGLGDIMNNKVFYQHPNLMRALGMHETVMEVMVNVLGGGESKEIAFPKMVANCCRFLCYFCRISRQNQKAMFDHLSYLLENSSVGLASPAMRGSTPLDVAAASVMDNNELALALREPDLEKVVRYLAGCGLQSCQLLVSRGYPDVGWNPVEGERYLDFLRFAVFCNGESVEENANVVVRLLIRRPECFGPALRGEGGHGLLAAMEEAIKIAEDPSRDGPSPASGSSRTL
;
A
#
# COMPACT_ATOMS: atom_id res chain seq x y z
N MET A 1 -68.34 -3.07 8.19
CA MET A 1 -67.85 -2.78 6.83
C MET A 1 -66.57 -1.98 6.99
N THR A 2 -65.48 -2.68 7.27
CA THR A 2 -64.38 -2.99 6.34
C THR A 2 -63.46 -1.79 6.10
N VAL A 3 -62.43 -1.70 6.95
CA VAL A 3 -61.13 -1.13 6.59
C VAL A 3 -60.23 -2.34 6.38
N SER A 4 -59.87 -2.58 5.12
CA SER A 4 -59.07 -3.71 4.67
C SER A 4 -57.58 -3.46 4.91
N GLU A 5 -56.90 -4.56 5.17
CA GLU A 5 -55.48 -4.73 5.48
C GLU A 5 -54.56 -4.26 4.35
N LEU A 6 -53.43 -3.67 4.73
CA LEU A 6 -52.21 -3.59 3.91
C LEU A 6 -51.05 -4.07 4.80
N GLU A 7 -50.69 -5.34 4.62
CA GLU A 7 -49.47 -5.95 5.15
C GLU A 7 -48.22 -5.26 4.58
N PRO A 8 -47.16 -5.03 5.38
CA PRO A 8 -45.83 -4.80 4.85
C PRO A 8 -45.12 -6.14 4.58
N CYS A 9 -44.74 -6.34 3.32
CA CYS A 9 -43.98 -7.46 2.81
C CYS A 9 -42.70 -7.77 3.62
N ARG A 10 -42.55 -9.04 3.98
CA ARG A 10 -41.31 -9.67 4.44
C ARG A 10 -40.19 -9.48 3.41
N ALA A 11 -39.06 -8.90 3.84
CA ALA A 11 -37.78 -9.04 3.16
C ALA A 11 -36.89 -9.95 4.00
N ASN A 12 -37.00 -11.25 3.74
CA ASN A 12 -36.06 -12.26 4.17
C ASN A 12 -35.17 -12.52 2.95
N ASP A 13 -33.90 -12.16 3.01
CA ASP A 13 -32.81 -12.86 2.32
C ASP A 13 -31.48 -12.38 2.90
N GLY A 14 -30.99 -13.19 3.83
CA GLY A 14 -29.68 -13.03 4.44
C GLY A 14 -28.59 -13.48 3.48
N VAL A 15 -27.76 -12.53 3.05
CA VAL A 15 -26.42 -12.86 2.55
C VAL A 15 -25.51 -13.00 3.78
N ARG A 16 -25.27 -14.25 4.18
CA ARG A 16 -24.20 -14.61 5.13
C ARG A 16 -22.86 -14.21 4.52
N VAL A 17 -22.26 -13.13 5.02
CA VAL A 17 -20.83 -12.88 4.81
C VAL A 17 -20.09 -13.81 5.78
N GLY A 18 -19.53 -14.90 5.23
CA GLY A 18 -18.70 -15.83 5.99
C GLY A 18 -17.47 -15.11 6.53
N ALA A 19 -17.30 -15.12 7.85
CA ALA A 19 -16.06 -14.70 8.49
C ALA A 19 -14.96 -15.71 8.11
N VAL A 20 -14.10 -15.33 7.17
CA VAL A 20 -12.84 -16.05 6.95
C VAL A 20 -11.87 -15.59 8.04
N GLN A 21 -11.48 -16.53 8.88
CA GLN A 21 -10.60 -16.33 10.03
C GLN A 21 -9.16 -16.06 9.53
N GLY A 22 -8.87 -14.79 9.25
CA GLY A 22 -7.56 -14.29 8.88
C GLY A 22 -7.22 -13.05 9.72
N ARG A 23 -5.93 -12.85 10.01
CA ARG A 23 -5.32 -11.87 10.94
C ARG A 23 -6.02 -10.49 11.02
N PRO A 24 -5.95 -9.78 12.16
CA PRO A 24 -6.63 -8.50 12.38
C PRO A 24 -5.94 -7.37 11.58
N GLY A 25 -6.32 -7.20 10.31
CA GLY A 25 -5.71 -6.20 9.42
C GLY A 25 -6.70 -5.39 8.59
N ALA A 26 -7.81 -5.96 8.14
CA ALA A 26 -8.63 -5.29 7.13
C ALA A 26 -10.14 -5.61 7.22
N GLU A 27 -10.80 -5.19 8.30
CA GLU A 27 -12.25 -4.96 8.26
C GLU A 27 -12.50 -3.54 7.76
N VAL A 28 -13.08 -3.43 6.56
CA VAL A 28 -13.57 -2.17 6.00
C VAL A 28 -15.07 -2.16 6.21
N VAL A 29 -15.55 -1.31 7.11
CA VAL A 29 -16.98 -1.16 7.36
C VAL A 29 -17.57 -0.22 6.32
N PHE A 30 -18.25 -0.77 5.31
CA PHE A 30 -19.05 0.02 4.38
C PHE A 30 -20.38 0.38 5.02
N VAL A 31 -20.54 1.64 5.41
CA VAL A 31 -21.86 2.16 5.75
C VAL A 31 -22.57 2.49 4.44
N ARG A 32 -23.65 1.75 4.13
CA ARG A 32 -24.62 2.13 3.09
C ARG A 32 -25.28 3.45 3.50
N SER A 33 -24.64 4.55 3.11
CA SER A 33 -25.15 5.91 3.28
C SER A 33 -26.23 6.18 2.23
N VAL A 34 -27.42 5.61 2.40
CA VAL A 34 -28.61 6.05 1.64
C VAL A 34 -29.65 6.74 2.53
N SER A 35 -29.46 6.73 3.87
CA SER A 35 -30.39 7.44 4.77
C SER A 35 -29.74 8.35 5.82
N LEU A 36 -28.43 8.26 6.07
CA LEU A 36 -27.77 9.16 7.04
C LEU A 36 -27.11 10.39 6.41
N VAL A 37 -26.62 10.28 5.17
CA VAL A 37 -25.92 11.39 4.48
C VAL A 37 -26.89 12.34 3.78
N SER A 38 -28.09 11.87 3.40
CA SER A 38 -29.13 12.70 2.80
C SER A 38 -29.65 13.79 3.76
N VAL A 39 -29.35 13.70 5.06
CA VAL A 39 -29.67 14.73 6.06
C VAL A 39 -28.53 15.76 6.23
N LEU A 40 -27.33 15.48 5.71
CA LEU A 40 -26.14 16.31 5.94
C LEU A 40 -25.87 17.36 4.85
N ALA A 41 -26.58 17.33 3.72
CA ALA A 41 -26.26 18.17 2.56
C ALA A 41 -27.24 19.33 2.27
N VAL A 42 -28.33 19.52 3.02
CA VAL A 42 -29.35 20.54 2.64
C VAL A 42 -29.65 21.58 3.73
N ASP A 43 -29.40 21.34 5.01
CA ASP A 43 -29.74 22.35 6.03
C ASP A 43 -28.54 22.82 6.82
N GLY A 44 -28.30 24.13 6.82
CA GLY A 44 -27.37 24.82 7.71
C GLY A 44 -27.59 24.37 9.15
N LEU A 45 -26.71 23.51 9.65
CA LEU A 45 -26.84 22.89 10.96
C LEU A 45 -26.63 23.93 12.06
N SER A 46 -27.73 24.36 12.66
CA SER A 46 -27.76 25.16 13.89
C SER A 46 -26.93 24.49 15.00
N GLY A 47 -26.24 25.30 15.79
CA GLY A 47 -25.22 24.86 16.75
C GLY A 47 -25.68 23.85 17.81
N THR A 48 -26.98 23.65 18.00
CA THR A 48 -27.57 22.65 18.90
C THR A 48 -27.63 21.25 18.29
N ARG A 49 -27.94 21.10 16.99
CA ARG A 49 -27.97 19.79 16.31
C ARG A 49 -26.58 19.18 16.16
N ALA A 50 -25.57 19.98 15.83
CA ALA A 50 -24.18 19.52 15.78
C ALA A 50 -23.65 19.10 17.17
N LYS A 51 -24.07 19.79 18.25
CA LYS A 51 -23.69 19.47 19.64
C LYS A 51 -24.35 18.16 20.11
N ALA A 52 -25.61 17.92 19.76
CA ALA A 52 -26.31 16.66 20.02
C ALA A 52 -25.72 15.48 19.20
N MET A 53 -25.37 15.72 17.93
CA MET A 53 -24.77 14.70 17.06
C MET A 53 -23.34 14.33 17.45
N ARG A 54 -22.61 15.21 18.16
CA ARG A 54 -21.29 14.92 18.75
C ARG A 54 -21.33 14.23 20.12
N ARG A 55 -22.42 14.41 20.89
CA ARG A 55 -22.60 13.73 22.19
C ARG A 55 -23.00 12.26 22.03
N ARG A 56 -23.78 11.92 21.00
CA ARG A 56 -24.29 10.56 20.78
C ARG A 56 -23.19 9.49 20.59
N PRO A 57 -22.11 9.71 19.82
CA PRO A 57 -21.04 8.73 19.71
C PRO A 57 -20.28 8.51 21.02
N VAL A 58 -20.12 9.55 21.85
CA VAL A 58 -19.43 9.50 23.15
C VAL A 58 -20.25 8.73 24.19
N LEU A 59 -21.55 9.03 24.25
CA LEU A 59 -22.52 8.27 25.06
C LEU A 59 -22.61 6.80 24.62
N HIS A 60 -22.62 6.55 23.31
CA HIS A 60 -22.68 5.21 22.74
C HIS A 60 -21.36 4.43 22.92
N ALA A 61 -20.22 5.11 23.03
CA ALA A 61 -18.91 4.51 23.30
C ALA A 61 -18.66 4.21 24.79
N GLY A 62 -19.69 4.28 25.64
CA GLY A 62 -19.60 3.88 27.06
C GLY A 62 -19.22 5.00 28.03
N ILE A 63 -19.33 6.27 27.63
CA ILE A 63 -19.11 7.41 28.52
C ILE A 63 -20.46 7.94 28.96
N GLU A 64 -20.87 7.59 30.17
CA GLU A 64 -22.05 8.16 30.83
C GLU A 64 -21.83 9.67 31.03
N LEU A 65 -22.69 10.49 30.42
CA LEU A 65 -22.77 11.92 30.72
C LEU A 65 -23.91 12.09 31.71
N ASP A 66 -23.61 12.32 32.98
CA ASP A 66 -24.62 12.81 33.92
C ASP A 66 -25.10 14.19 33.45
N GLU A 67 -26.42 14.36 33.40
CA GLU A 67 -27.12 15.52 32.84
C GLU A 67 -27.11 16.74 33.76
N ASP A 68 -26.14 16.86 34.66
CA ASP A 68 -26.06 17.95 35.63
C ASP A 68 -24.73 18.70 35.53
N GLY A 69 -24.77 19.85 34.86
CA GLY A 69 -23.62 20.73 34.71
C GLY A 69 -23.83 21.82 33.68
N SER A 70 -24.86 22.65 33.88
CA SER A 70 -24.90 23.99 33.30
C SER A 70 -23.74 24.80 33.89
N LEU A 71 -22.65 24.91 33.15
CA LEU A 71 -21.67 25.97 33.36
C LEU A 71 -21.51 26.70 32.04
N ASP A 72 -22.13 27.88 32.03
CA ASP A 72 -21.99 28.92 31.03
C ASP A 72 -20.53 29.36 30.90
N GLY A 73 -20.20 29.84 29.70
CA GLY A 73 -19.18 30.86 29.53
C GLY A 73 -17.78 30.39 29.17
N SER A 74 -17.51 30.31 27.87
CA SER A 74 -16.38 31.04 27.26
C SER A 74 -16.58 31.04 25.75
N SER A 75 -16.90 32.24 25.25
CA SER A 75 -17.16 32.56 23.85
C SER A 75 -15.84 32.63 23.09
N ASP A 76 -15.44 31.51 22.49
CA ASP A 76 -14.52 31.54 21.37
C ASP A 76 -15.18 30.82 20.19
N SER A 77 -15.65 31.60 19.21
CA SER A 77 -16.43 31.12 18.06
C SER A 77 -15.57 30.35 17.04
N THR A 78 -14.27 30.28 17.29
CA THR A 78 -13.30 29.60 16.43
C THR A 78 -13.32 28.07 16.61
N ILE A 79 -13.06 27.34 15.52
CA ILE A 79 -13.04 25.85 15.49
C ILE A 79 -12.03 25.30 16.52
N ARG A 80 -10.92 26.02 16.72
CA ARG A 80 -9.85 25.69 17.67
C ARG A 80 -10.30 25.81 19.13
N GLY A 81 -11.03 26.89 19.49
CA GLY A 81 -11.56 27.07 20.84
C GLY A 81 -12.61 26.02 21.20
N ARG A 82 -13.45 25.62 20.24
CA ARG A 82 -14.42 24.52 20.42
C ARG A 82 -13.75 23.15 20.57
N LEU A 83 -12.61 22.92 19.92
CA LEU A 83 -11.84 21.68 20.05
C LEU A 83 -11.09 21.62 21.38
N LEU A 84 -10.48 22.72 21.81
CA LEU A 84 -9.76 22.83 23.08
C LEU A 84 -10.69 22.66 24.28
N SER A 85 -11.86 23.31 24.27
CA SER A 85 -12.92 23.10 25.27
C SER A 85 -13.39 21.63 25.35
N LEU A 86 -13.38 20.93 24.20
CA LEU A 86 -13.75 19.51 24.12
C LEU A 86 -12.65 18.61 24.69
N VAL A 87 -11.38 18.88 24.36
CA VAL A 87 -10.23 18.16 24.93
C VAL A 87 -10.19 18.35 26.43
N GLU A 88 -10.38 19.58 26.92
CA GLU A 88 -10.46 19.88 28.35
C GLU A 88 -11.61 19.13 29.04
N LYS A 89 -12.81 19.11 28.43
CA LYS A 89 -13.97 18.36 28.95
C LYS A 89 -13.72 16.85 28.97
N VAL A 90 -13.08 16.29 27.95
CA VAL A 90 -12.74 14.86 27.88
C VAL A 90 -11.65 14.51 28.91
N THR A 91 -10.65 15.37 29.10
CA THR A 91 -9.60 15.17 30.12
C THR A 91 -10.14 15.32 31.55
N TYR A 92 -11.07 16.25 31.78
CA TYR A 92 -11.72 16.45 33.06
C TYR A 92 -12.60 15.26 33.45
N LEU A 93 -13.35 14.70 32.49
CA LEU A 93 -14.16 13.50 32.71
C LEU A 93 -13.31 12.26 32.98
N LYS A 94 -12.14 12.13 32.33
CA LYS A 94 -11.14 11.10 32.66
C LYS A 94 -10.62 11.22 34.09
N LYS A 95 -10.35 12.45 34.56
CA LYS A 95 -9.81 12.70 35.91
C LYS A 95 -10.84 12.38 37.01
N LYS A 96 -12.12 12.66 36.75
CA LYS A 96 -13.22 12.42 37.70
C LYS A 96 -13.68 10.95 37.76
N GLN A 97 -13.45 10.15 36.71
CA GLN A 97 -13.64 8.70 36.75
C GLN A 97 -12.61 7.97 37.62
N ALA A 98 -11.48 8.60 37.94
CA ALA A 98 -10.47 8.02 38.85
C ALA A 98 -10.85 8.12 40.34
N GLU A 99 -11.93 8.83 40.71
CA GLU A 99 -12.22 9.23 42.11
C GLU A 99 -13.51 8.64 42.74
N LYS A 100 -14.30 7.79 42.07
CA LYS A 100 -15.53 7.23 42.71
C LYS A 100 -15.30 5.85 43.35
N PRO A 101 -15.65 5.66 44.65
CA PRO A 101 -15.63 4.35 45.29
C PRO A 101 -16.84 3.51 44.85
N VAL A 102 -16.67 2.19 44.91
CA VAL A 102 -17.59 1.17 44.39
C VAL A 102 -18.67 0.84 45.42
N GLU A 103 -19.93 1.19 45.16
CA GLU A 103 -21.08 0.55 45.82
C GLU A 103 -21.58 -0.63 44.98
N ARG A 104 -21.32 -1.86 45.46
CA ARG A 104 -21.81 -3.10 44.88
C ARG A 104 -23.25 -3.35 45.33
N ASN A 105 -24.21 -3.15 44.42
CA ASN A 105 -25.51 -3.80 44.50
C ASN A 105 -25.74 -4.59 43.22
N ALA A 106 -26.21 -5.83 43.37
CA ALA A 106 -26.45 -6.80 42.30
C ALA A 106 -27.54 -6.32 41.33
N LYS A 107 -27.19 -5.38 40.45
CA LYS A 107 -28.02 -4.95 39.32
C LYS A 107 -27.63 -5.80 38.13
N LYS A 108 -28.63 -6.29 37.39
CA LYS A 108 -28.39 -6.90 36.07
C LYS A 108 -27.61 -5.88 35.23
N PRO A 109 -26.56 -6.29 34.51
CA PRO A 109 -25.78 -5.36 33.71
C PRO A 109 -26.69 -4.67 32.69
N SER A 110 -26.72 -3.34 32.71
CA SER A 110 -27.62 -2.54 31.87
C SER A 110 -27.02 -2.25 30.48
N SER A 111 -25.72 -2.45 30.31
CA SER A 111 -24.99 -2.25 29.06
C SER A 111 -24.09 -3.44 28.71
N LEU A 112 -23.83 -3.62 27.41
CA LEU A 112 -22.91 -4.65 26.91
C LEU A 112 -21.50 -4.48 27.50
N GLN A 113 -21.06 -3.23 27.67
CA GLN A 113 -19.76 -2.89 28.26
C GLN A 113 -19.65 -3.41 29.69
N GLN A 114 -20.66 -3.15 30.53
CA GLN A 114 -20.71 -3.63 31.92
C GLN A 114 -20.76 -5.16 31.96
N LEU A 115 -21.62 -5.79 31.16
CA LEU A 115 -21.73 -7.24 31.07
C LEU A 115 -20.38 -7.91 30.75
N ILE A 116 -19.67 -7.41 29.73
CA ILE A 116 -18.37 -7.95 29.34
C ILE A 116 -17.34 -7.71 30.44
N SER A 117 -17.29 -6.51 31.03
CA SER A 117 -16.33 -6.19 32.08
C SER A 117 -16.50 -7.08 33.33
N GLU A 118 -17.74 -7.28 33.79
CA GLU A 118 -18.05 -8.14 34.93
C GLU A 118 -17.77 -9.60 34.63
N THR A 119 -18.10 -10.07 33.42
CA THR A 119 -17.87 -11.47 33.03
C THR A 119 -16.38 -11.79 32.95
N MET A 120 -15.57 -10.90 32.35
CA MET A 120 -14.11 -11.11 32.22
C MET A 120 -13.42 -11.10 33.59
N VAL A 121 -13.82 -10.19 34.49
CA VAL A 121 -13.30 -10.14 35.87
C VAL A 121 -13.71 -11.36 36.66
N ARG A 122 -14.97 -11.82 36.51
CA ARG A 122 -15.46 -13.03 37.18
C ARG A 122 -14.69 -14.27 36.72
N TRP A 123 -14.46 -14.45 35.42
CA TRP A 123 -13.68 -15.58 34.89
C TRP A 123 -12.25 -15.63 35.44
N ALA A 124 -11.61 -14.48 35.60
CA ALA A 124 -10.27 -14.38 36.21
C ALA A 124 -10.27 -14.62 37.73
N GLN A 125 -11.41 -14.46 38.41
CA GLN A 125 -11.57 -14.68 39.85
C GLN A 125 -11.98 -16.13 40.20
N GLU A 126 -12.76 -16.79 39.33
CA GLU A 126 -13.28 -18.13 39.57
C GLU A 126 -12.23 -19.22 39.41
N ALA A 127 -11.28 -19.06 38.48
CA ALA A 127 -10.24 -20.04 38.23
C ALA A 127 -8.95 -19.42 37.67
N VAL A 128 -7.82 -20.07 37.92
CA VAL A 128 -6.55 -19.74 37.25
C VAL A 128 -6.63 -20.26 35.81
N ILE A 129 -6.49 -19.35 34.84
CA ILE A 129 -6.56 -19.66 33.42
C ILE A 129 -5.14 -19.96 32.91
N GLU A 130 -4.91 -21.18 32.42
CA GLU A 130 -3.59 -21.63 31.96
C GLU A 130 -3.29 -21.23 30.50
N ASP A 131 -4.31 -21.16 29.64
CA ASP A 131 -4.12 -20.85 28.22
C ASP A 131 -3.74 -19.36 28.01
N PRO A 132 -2.51 -19.06 27.57
CA PRO A 132 -2.08 -17.68 27.36
C PRO A 132 -2.80 -17.00 26.19
N GLU A 133 -3.34 -17.75 25.22
CA GLU A 133 -4.09 -17.17 24.10
C GLU A 133 -5.45 -16.64 24.55
N LEU A 134 -6.17 -17.43 25.35
CA LEU A 134 -7.41 -17.00 25.99
C LEU A 134 -7.19 -15.79 26.89
N VAL A 135 -6.16 -15.80 27.75
CA VAL A 135 -5.84 -14.65 28.62
C VAL A 135 -5.61 -13.39 27.80
N ARG A 136 -4.86 -13.49 26.70
CA ARG A 136 -4.62 -12.35 25.79
C ARG A 136 -5.93 -11.86 25.16
N ALA A 137 -6.78 -12.76 24.67
CA ALA A 137 -8.06 -12.40 24.08
C ALA A 137 -9.00 -11.72 25.08
N MET A 138 -9.05 -12.21 26.33
CA MET A 138 -9.81 -11.61 27.41
C MET A 138 -9.37 -10.18 27.70
N PHE A 139 -8.06 -9.94 27.86
CA PHE A 139 -7.53 -8.60 28.11
C PHE A 139 -7.72 -7.67 26.92
N VAL A 140 -7.57 -8.15 25.68
CA VAL A 140 -7.86 -7.34 24.48
C VAL A 140 -9.32 -6.93 24.43
N LEU A 141 -10.25 -7.85 24.72
CA LEU A 141 -11.68 -7.55 24.72
C LEU A 141 -12.04 -6.56 25.83
N LEU A 142 -11.49 -6.75 27.04
CA LEU A 142 -11.68 -5.86 28.17
C LEU A 142 -11.12 -4.46 27.87
N HIS A 143 -9.90 -4.37 27.34
CA HIS A 143 -9.29 -3.10 26.94
C HIS A 143 -10.15 -2.38 25.89
N ARG A 144 -10.72 -3.08 24.91
CA ARG A 144 -11.64 -2.48 23.93
C ARG A 144 -12.92 -1.91 24.53
N GLN A 145 -13.40 -2.46 25.65
CA GLN A 145 -14.56 -1.91 26.36
C GLN A 145 -14.26 -0.55 26.98
N TYR A 146 -13.02 -0.30 27.41
CA TYR A 146 -12.61 0.99 28.00
C TYR A 146 -11.99 1.94 26.97
N ASP A 147 -11.34 1.43 25.93
CA ASP A 147 -10.75 2.18 24.82
C ASP A 147 -11.70 2.28 23.59
N GLY A 148 -12.97 2.62 23.84
CA GLY A 148 -13.94 2.83 22.76
C GLY A 148 -13.54 3.98 21.84
N ILE A 149 -12.99 5.06 22.40
CA ILE A 149 -12.49 6.22 21.64
C ILE A 149 -11.30 5.83 20.77
N GLY A 150 -10.30 5.13 21.30
CA GLY A 150 -9.17 4.68 20.51
C GLY A 150 -9.59 3.73 19.40
N GLY A 151 -10.59 2.87 19.65
CA GLY A 151 -11.21 2.05 18.61
C GLY A 151 -11.77 2.88 17.45
N LEU A 152 -12.52 3.93 17.76
CA LEU A 152 -13.08 4.83 16.75
C LEU A 152 -11.99 5.60 16.00
N VAL A 153 -10.99 6.14 16.72
CA VAL A 153 -9.85 6.85 16.12
C VAL A 153 -9.08 5.95 15.15
N ARG A 154 -8.92 4.66 15.46
CA ARG A 154 -8.28 3.68 14.55
C ARG A 154 -9.14 3.33 13.33
N ALA A 155 -10.47 3.35 13.46
CA ALA A 155 -11.39 3.02 12.37
C ALA A 155 -11.64 4.18 11.41
N LEU A 156 -11.57 5.42 11.88
CA LEU A 156 -11.86 6.63 11.10
C LEU A 156 -11.00 6.76 9.83
N PRO A 157 -9.66 6.56 9.85
CA PRO A 157 -8.83 6.61 8.64
C PRO A 157 -9.20 5.56 7.58
N LYS A 158 -9.85 4.45 7.99
CA LYS A 158 -10.31 3.38 7.08
C LYS A 158 -11.73 3.61 6.57
N THR A 159 -12.43 4.61 7.09
CA THR A 159 -13.82 4.92 6.69
C THR A 159 -13.80 5.86 5.49
N TYR A 160 -14.54 5.49 4.44
CA TYR A 160 -14.61 6.29 3.21
C TYR A 160 -16.05 6.38 2.72
N THR A 161 -16.43 7.54 2.19
CA THR A 161 -17.76 7.79 1.63
C THR A 161 -17.67 7.87 0.11
N ILE A 162 -18.47 7.08 -0.58
CA ILE A 162 -18.58 7.07 -2.05
C ILE A 162 -19.96 7.58 -2.48
N ASN A 163 -20.06 8.00 -3.75
CA ASN A 163 -21.35 8.31 -4.36
C ASN A 163 -22.16 7.03 -4.58
N SER A 164 -23.50 7.12 -4.51
CA SER A 164 -24.42 5.99 -4.73
C SER A 164 -24.27 5.38 -6.13
N VAL A 165 -23.90 6.19 -7.13
CA VAL A 165 -23.68 5.74 -8.51
C VAL A 165 -22.47 4.81 -8.65
N SER A 166 -21.47 4.95 -7.78
CA SER A 166 -20.21 4.16 -7.85
C SER A 166 -20.25 2.87 -7.02
N VAL A 167 -21.41 2.52 -6.46
CA VAL A 167 -21.53 1.38 -5.53
C VAL A 167 -21.22 0.05 -6.22
N GLU A 168 -21.76 -0.18 -7.41
CA GLU A 168 -21.55 -1.43 -8.15
C GLU A 168 -20.08 -1.63 -8.53
N ASP A 169 -19.45 -0.59 -9.08
CA ASP A 169 -18.03 -0.59 -9.40
C ASP A 169 -17.17 -0.81 -8.15
N THR A 170 -17.56 -0.23 -7.01
CA THR A 170 -16.84 -0.43 -5.75
C THR A 170 -16.99 -1.85 -5.23
N VAL A 171 -18.17 -2.47 -5.35
CA VAL A 171 -18.37 -3.87 -4.96
C VAL A 171 -17.51 -4.80 -5.83
N SER A 172 -17.46 -4.56 -7.13
CA SER A 172 -16.60 -5.31 -8.05
C SER A 172 -15.11 -5.17 -7.68
N LEU A 173 -14.65 -3.95 -7.42
CA LEU A 173 -13.28 -3.68 -6.95
C LEU A 173 -12.94 -4.45 -5.66
N LEU A 174 -13.84 -4.43 -4.67
CA LEU A 174 -13.63 -5.13 -3.40
C LEU A 174 -13.63 -6.65 -3.56
N ALA A 175 -14.45 -7.19 -4.46
CA ALA A 175 -14.44 -8.61 -4.78
C ALA A 175 -13.09 -9.03 -5.37
N SER A 176 -12.57 -8.28 -6.35
CA SER A 176 -11.24 -8.52 -6.92
C SER A 176 -10.13 -8.37 -5.87
N LEU A 177 -10.21 -7.38 -4.97
CA LEU A 177 -9.26 -7.22 -3.86
C LEU A 177 -9.35 -8.40 -2.87
N GLY A 178 -10.56 -8.87 -2.56
CA GLY A 178 -10.77 -10.05 -1.72
C GLY A 178 -10.14 -11.30 -2.32
N GLN A 179 -10.27 -11.48 -3.64
CA GLN A 179 -9.60 -12.54 -4.38
C GLN A 179 -8.08 -12.43 -4.33
N ILE A 180 -7.50 -11.23 -4.45
CA ILE A 180 -6.05 -11.06 -4.31
C ILE A 180 -5.58 -11.38 -2.88
N ARG A 181 -6.34 -10.92 -1.87
CA ARG A 181 -5.99 -11.17 -0.46
C ARG A 181 -6.07 -12.65 -0.08
N SER A 182 -6.94 -13.44 -0.71
CA SER A 182 -6.97 -14.88 -0.47
C SER A 182 -5.71 -15.59 -1.00
N LEU A 183 -5.00 -15.00 -1.95
CA LEU A 183 -3.72 -15.53 -2.44
C LEU A 183 -2.57 -15.32 -1.43
N LEU A 184 -2.69 -14.42 -0.45
CA LEU A 184 -1.64 -14.18 0.55
C LEU A 184 -1.42 -15.38 1.48
N SER A 185 -2.46 -16.18 1.75
CA SER A 185 -2.37 -17.37 2.60
C SER A 185 -2.03 -18.64 1.84
N VAL A 186 -1.99 -18.59 0.51
CA VAL A 186 -1.82 -19.76 -0.36
C VAL A 186 -0.43 -19.72 -1.01
N ARG A 187 0.19 -20.89 -1.19
CA ARG A 187 1.45 -21.00 -1.92
C ARG A 187 1.20 -20.74 -3.41
N MET A 188 2.03 -19.90 -4.02
CA MET A 188 1.87 -19.52 -5.43
C MET A 188 2.08 -20.70 -6.38
N GLY A 189 1.09 -20.92 -7.24
CA GLY A 189 1.10 -21.87 -8.36
C GLY A 189 0.64 -21.23 -9.67
N ARG A 190 0.52 -22.03 -10.73
CA ARG A 190 0.14 -21.53 -12.07
C ARG A 190 -1.30 -21.03 -12.17
N GLU A 191 -2.21 -21.58 -11.37
CA GLU A 191 -3.60 -21.13 -11.35
C GLU A 191 -3.73 -19.84 -10.52
N GLU A 192 -3.03 -19.76 -9.38
CA GLU A 192 -2.91 -18.55 -8.56
C GLU A 192 -2.27 -17.41 -9.37
N GLU A 193 -1.27 -17.70 -10.21
CA GLU A 193 -0.66 -16.72 -11.12
C GLU A 193 -1.71 -16.08 -12.04
N LYS A 194 -2.55 -16.90 -12.69
CA LYS A 194 -3.62 -16.41 -13.58
C LYS A 194 -4.67 -15.62 -12.83
N LEU A 195 -5.05 -16.08 -11.63
CA LEU A 195 -6.03 -15.40 -10.77
C LEU A 195 -5.51 -14.03 -10.32
N MET A 196 -4.22 -13.93 -9.98
CA MET A 196 -3.57 -12.67 -9.61
C MET A 196 -3.56 -11.68 -10.78
N ILE A 197 -3.12 -12.13 -11.96
CA ILE A 197 -3.08 -11.28 -13.16
C ILE A 197 -4.48 -10.78 -13.52
N ARG A 198 -5.50 -11.66 -13.46
CA ARG A 198 -6.89 -11.26 -13.72
C ARG A 198 -7.39 -10.27 -12.68
N GLY A 199 -7.22 -10.54 -11.39
CA GLY A 199 -7.66 -9.65 -10.32
C GLY A 199 -7.05 -8.25 -10.40
N LEU A 200 -5.75 -8.17 -10.72
CA LEU A 200 -5.08 -6.89 -10.97
C LEU A 200 -5.63 -6.18 -12.21
N GLY A 201 -5.87 -6.92 -13.30
CA GLY A 201 -6.49 -6.39 -14.50
C GLY A 201 -7.89 -5.81 -14.25
N ASP A 202 -8.73 -6.51 -13.50
CA ASP A 202 -10.08 -6.07 -13.15
C ASP A 202 -10.05 -4.78 -12.32
N ILE A 203 -9.13 -4.69 -11.35
CA ILE A 203 -8.91 -3.48 -10.55
C ILE A 203 -8.45 -2.31 -11.44
N MET A 204 -7.48 -2.54 -12.33
CA MET A 204 -6.93 -1.49 -13.19
C MET A 204 -7.93 -0.99 -14.24
N ASN A 205 -8.88 -1.83 -14.65
CA ASN A 205 -9.95 -1.46 -15.57
C ASN A 205 -11.15 -0.81 -14.86
N ASN A 206 -11.13 -0.73 -13.54
CA ASN A 206 -12.20 -0.13 -12.75
C ASN A 206 -12.01 1.39 -12.63
N LYS A 207 -13.01 2.19 -13.02
CA LYS A 207 -12.95 3.65 -12.94
C LYS A 207 -12.80 4.21 -11.51
N VAL A 208 -13.29 3.50 -10.49
CA VAL A 208 -13.18 3.91 -9.08
C VAL A 208 -11.71 3.98 -8.65
N PHE A 209 -10.85 3.14 -9.22
CA PHE A 209 -9.40 3.15 -8.99
C PHE A 209 -8.79 4.53 -9.29
N TYR A 210 -9.21 5.16 -10.39
CA TYR A 210 -8.71 6.47 -10.82
C TYR A 210 -9.43 7.64 -10.14
N GLN A 211 -10.73 7.49 -9.85
CA GLN A 211 -11.54 8.54 -9.21
C GLN A 211 -11.20 8.74 -7.73
N HIS A 212 -10.85 7.66 -7.02
CA HIS A 212 -10.70 7.66 -5.57
C HIS A 212 -9.34 7.07 -5.11
N PRO A 213 -8.20 7.74 -5.39
CA PRO A 213 -6.88 7.23 -5.01
C PRO A 213 -6.69 7.05 -3.50
N ASN A 214 -7.32 7.91 -2.69
CA ASN A 214 -7.27 7.81 -1.22
C ASN A 214 -7.94 6.54 -0.71
N LEU A 215 -8.99 6.04 -1.40
CA LEU A 215 -9.62 4.77 -1.06
C LEU A 215 -8.64 3.61 -1.25
N MET A 216 -7.91 3.58 -2.37
CA MET A 216 -6.92 2.53 -2.66
C MET A 216 -5.82 2.46 -1.58
N ARG A 217 -5.42 3.63 -1.05
CA ARG A 217 -4.46 3.73 0.04
C ARG A 217 -5.05 3.26 1.37
N ALA A 218 -6.25 3.72 1.72
CA ALA A 218 -6.93 3.32 2.96
C ALA A 218 -7.23 1.80 3.00
N LEU A 219 -7.44 1.20 1.84
CA LEU A 219 -7.60 -0.25 1.68
C LEU A 219 -6.27 -1.01 1.77
N GLY A 220 -5.10 -0.37 1.76
CA GLY A 220 -3.81 -1.08 1.78
C GLY A 220 -3.59 -1.96 0.54
N MET A 221 -4.09 -1.54 -0.63
CA MET A 221 -3.96 -2.35 -1.86
C MET A 221 -2.51 -2.52 -2.31
N HIS A 222 -1.72 -1.46 -2.21
CA HIS A 222 -0.30 -1.46 -2.53
C HIS A 222 0.50 -2.39 -1.60
N GLU A 223 0.20 -2.39 -0.30
CA GLU A 223 0.78 -3.33 0.68
C GLU A 223 0.47 -4.78 0.30
N THR A 224 -0.80 -5.09 0.00
CA THR A 224 -1.23 -6.44 -0.39
C THR A 224 -0.48 -6.93 -1.64
N VAL A 225 -0.37 -6.08 -2.68
CA VAL A 225 0.33 -6.45 -3.92
C VAL A 225 1.82 -6.61 -3.71
N MET A 226 2.42 -5.76 -2.86
CA MET A 226 3.82 -5.87 -2.51
C MET A 226 4.12 -7.14 -1.71
N GLU A 227 3.27 -7.53 -0.75
CA GLU A 227 3.40 -8.79 0.00
C GLU A 227 3.36 -10.01 -0.93
N VAL A 228 2.42 -10.06 -1.89
CA VAL A 228 2.38 -11.12 -2.91
C VAL A 228 3.67 -11.13 -3.72
N MET A 229 4.16 -9.97 -4.13
CA MET A 229 5.42 -9.85 -4.86
C MET A 229 6.61 -10.36 -4.02
N VAL A 230 6.68 -10.02 -2.73
CA VAL A 230 7.73 -10.49 -1.81
C VAL A 230 7.73 -12.00 -1.67
N ASN A 231 6.56 -12.62 -1.53
CA ASN A 231 6.44 -14.08 -1.39
C ASN A 231 6.97 -14.85 -2.62
N VAL A 232 6.98 -14.20 -3.79
CA VAL A 232 7.45 -14.78 -5.06
C VAL A 232 8.93 -14.51 -5.28
N LEU A 233 9.42 -13.35 -4.83
CA LEU A 233 10.82 -12.95 -4.95
C LEU A 233 11.71 -13.55 -3.87
N GLY A 234 11.21 -13.79 -2.66
CA GLY A 234 11.98 -14.32 -1.51
C GLY A 234 12.36 -15.80 -1.60
N GLY A 235 12.14 -16.45 -2.74
CA GLY A 235 12.25 -17.90 -2.91
C GLY A 235 13.59 -18.45 -3.42
N GLY A 236 14.61 -17.63 -3.72
CA GLY A 236 15.89 -18.18 -4.19
C GLY A 236 17.02 -17.16 -4.34
N GLU A 237 18.24 -17.58 -3.96
CA GLU A 237 19.50 -16.90 -4.28
C GLU A 237 19.82 -16.96 -5.79
N SER A 238 19.15 -17.85 -6.53
CA SER A 238 19.20 -17.93 -7.99
C SER A 238 18.25 -16.89 -8.59
N LYS A 239 18.76 -16.06 -9.50
CA LYS A 239 18.04 -15.01 -10.25
C LYS A 239 16.91 -15.54 -11.18
N GLU A 240 16.49 -16.79 -11.04
CA GLU A 240 15.41 -17.39 -11.82
C GLU A 240 14.05 -17.11 -11.16
N ILE A 241 13.29 -16.20 -11.78
CA ILE A 241 11.95 -15.84 -11.33
C ILE A 241 10.99 -16.97 -11.72
N ALA A 242 10.36 -17.62 -10.74
CA ALA A 242 9.40 -18.70 -11.00
C ALA A 242 8.15 -18.25 -11.77
N PHE A 243 7.66 -17.03 -11.51
CA PHE A 243 6.42 -16.49 -12.08
C PHE A 243 6.60 -15.05 -12.61
N PRO A 244 7.38 -14.84 -13.70
CA PRO A 244 7.74 -13.50 -14.16
C PRO A 244 6.54 -12.69 -14.64
N LYS A 245 5.56 -13.29 -15.32
CA LYS A 245 4.41 -12.53 -15.84
C LYS A 245 3.55 -11.93 -14.72
N MET A 246 3.39 -12.64 -13.61
CA MET A 246 2.69 -12.10 -12.44
C MET A 246 3.48 -10.96 -11.80
N VAL A 247 4.79 -11.10 -11.61
CA VAL A 247 5.63 -10.02 -11.04
C VAL A 247 5.57 -8.78 -11.92
N ALA A 248 5.60 -8.92 -13.26
CA ALA A 248 5.41 -7.81 -14.19
C ALA A 248 4.07 -7.10 -13.96
N ASN A 249 2.98 -7.85 -13.85
CA ASN A 249 1.65 -7.25 -13.63
C ASN A 249 1.54 -6.56 -12.27
N CYS A 250 2.15 -7.12 -11.22
CA CYS A 250 2.22 -6.47 -9.90
C CYS A 250 2.99 -5.14 -10.01
N CYS A 251 4.17 -5.14 -10.64
CA CYS A 251 4.96 -3.92 -10.81
C CYS A 251 4.23 -2.89 -11.68
N ARG A 252 3.59 -3.31 -12.77
CA ARG A 252 2.78 -2.42 -13.62
C ARG A 252 1.64 -1.77 -12.83
N PHE A 253 0.92 -2.55 -12.02
CA PHE A 253 -0.12 -2.03 -11.12
C PHE A 253 0.45 -0.99 -10.16
N LEU A 254 1.58 -1.28 -9.50
CA LEU A 254 2.22 -0.37 -8.55
C LEU A 254 2.71 0.93 -9.23
N CYS A 255 3.22 0.85 -10.47
CA CYS A 255 3.54 2.03 -11.27
C CYS A 255 2.30 2.89 -11.55
N TYR A 256 1.16 2.30 -11.90
CA TYR A 256 -0.10 3.05 -12.05
C TYR A 256 -0.56 3.66 -10.73
N PHE A 257 -0.49 2.91 -9.63
CA PHE A 257 -0.82 3.40 -8.29
C PHE A 257 0.00 4.65 -7.91
N CYS A 258 1.30 4.66 -8.23
CA CYS A 258 2.18 5.82 -8.06
C CYS A 258 1.75 7.01 -8.93
N ARG A 259 1.45 6.79 -10.22
CA ARG A 259 1.10 7.86 -11.17
C ARG A 259 -0.17 8.62 -10.80
N ILE A 260 -1.13 7.98 -10.14
CA ILE A 260 -2.44 8.59 -9.87
C ILE A 260 -2.36 9.63 -8.73
N SER A 261 -1.41 9.52 -7.81
CA SER A 261 -1.35 10.43 -6.66
C SER A 261 0.04 10.54 -6.05
N ARG A 262 0.48 11.78 -5.78
CA ARG A 262 1.73 12.07 -5.05
C ARG A 262 1.77 11.45 -3.64
N GLN A 263 0.62 11.32 -3.00
CA GLN A 263 0.55 10.69 -1.67
C GLN A 263 0.61 9.16 -1.77
N ASN A 264 0.19 8.58 -2.89
CA ASN A 264 0.41 7.16 -3.17
C ASN A 264 1.89 6.87 -3.41
N GLN A 265 2.59 7.77 -4.12
CA GLN A 265 4.05 7.71 -4.24
C GLN A 265 4.71 7.71 -2.87
N LYS A 266 4.28 8.58 -1.94
CA LYS A 266 4.83 8.60 -0.58
C LYS A 266 4.66 7.26 0.14
N ALA A 267 3.49 6.62 0.04
CA ALA A 267 3.27 5.29 0.61
C ALA A 267 4.19 4.22 -0.02
N MET A 268 4.43 4.30 -1.32
CA MET A 268 5.40 3.41 -2.00
C MET A 268 6.86 3.72 -1.64
N PHE A 269 7.19 4.99 -1.39
CA PHE A 269 8.53 5.43 -1.02
C PHE A 269 8.97 4.85 0.33
N ASP A 270 8.03 4.58 1.24
CA ASP A 270 8.33 3.92 2.51
C ASP A 270 8.84 2.47 2.31
N HIS A 271 8.58 1.88 1.14
CA HIS A 271 9.08 0.56 0.73
C HIS A 271 10.28 0.63 -0.23
N LEU A 272 10.88 1.80 -0.45
CA LEU A 272 11.93 2.02 -1.44
C LEU A 272 13.16 1.11 -1.23
N SER A 273 13.64 0.95 0.02
CA SER A 273 14.84 0.13 0.28
C SER A 273 14.65 -1.33 -0.17
N TYR A 274 13.47 -1.89 0.06
CA TYR A 274 13.12 -3.24 -0.34
C TYR A 274 13.07 -3.37 -1.87
N LEU A 275 12.47 -2.38 -2.55
CA LEU A 275 12.43 -2.34 -4.02
C LEU A 275 13.84 -2.26 -4.62
N LEU A 276 14.72 -1.47 -4.01
CA LEU A 276 16.11 -1.32 -4.44
C LEU A 276 16.97 -2.56 -4.13
N GLU A 277 16.68 -3.32 -3.07
CA GLU A 277 17.34 -4.61 -2.82
C GLU A 277 17.00 -5.65 -3.89
N ASN A 278 15.80 -5.57 -4.44
CA ASN A 278 15.30 -6.47 -5.48
C ASN A 278 15.34 -5.83 -6.88
N SER A 279 16.07 -4.74 -7.07
CA SER A 279 16.02 -3.97 -8.33
C SER A 279 16.61 -4.71 -9.52
N SER A 280 17.55 -5.64 -9.30
CA SER A 280 18.14 -6.44 -10.36
C SER A 280 17.19 -7.49 -10.95
N VAL A 281 16.05 -7.72 -10.31
CA VAL A 281 15.10 -8.76 -10.72
C VAL A 281 14.42 -8.38 -12.03
N GLY A 282 14.61 -9.23 -13.04
CA GLY A 282 13.86 -9.15 -14.29
C GLY A 282 14.28 -8.03 -15.23
N LEU A 283 15.35 -7.28 -14.93
CA LEU A 283 15.84 -6.17 -15.79
C LEU A 283 16.22 -6.64 -17.21
N ALA A 284 16.83 -7.82 -17.33
CA ALA A 284 17.15 -8.40 -18.62
C ALA A 284 15.94 -9.09 -19.30
N SER A 285 14.85 -9.35 -18.58
CA SER A 285 13.72 -10.14 -19.10
C SER A 285 12.81 -9.28 -20.00
N PRO A 286 12.61 -9.64 -21.27
CA PRO A 286 11.71 -8.89 -22.16
C PRO A 286 10.27 -8.81 -21.65
N ALA A 287 9.79 -9.86 -20.97
CA ALA A 287 8.43 -9.91 -20.42
C ALA A 287 8.20 -8.94 -19.26
N MET A 288 9.28 -8.47 -18.64
CA MET A 288 9.29 -7.57 -17.48
C MET A 288 9.64 -6.13 -17.85
N ARG A 289 9.94 -5.84 -19.12
CA ARG A 289 10.45 -4.53 -19.56
C ARG A 289 9.46 -3.41 -19.19
N GLY A 290 9.94 -2.43 -18.43
CA GLY A 290 9.11 -1.32 -17.94
C GLY A 290 8.12 -1.71 -16.83
N SER A 291 8.29 -2.88 -16.22
CA SER A 291 7.46 -3.38 -15.13
C SER A 291 8.30 -4.23 -14.16
N THR A 292 9.41 -3.66 -13.71
CA THR A 292 10.32 -4.25 -12.71
C THR A 292 10.22 -3.54 -11.36
N PRO A 293 10.74 -4.12 -10.27
CA PRO A 293 10.83 -3.43 -8.97
C PRO A 293 11.58 -2.10 -9.05
N LEU A 294 12.61 -2.00 -9.90
CA LEU A 294 13.33 -0.75 -10.17
C LEU A 294 12.43 0.32 -10.81
N ASP A 295 11.52 -0.10 -11.69
CA ASP A 295 10.56 0.82 -12.32
C ASP A 295 9.54 1.35 -11.32
N VAL A 296 9.14 0.52 -10.36
CA VAL A 296 8.28 0.95 -9.24
C VAL A 296 9.02 1.92 -8.33
N ALA A 297 10.29 1.64 -8.01
CA ALA A 297 11.15 2.55 -7.26
C ALA A 297 11.28 3.91 -7.98
N ALA A 298 11.54 3.91 -9.29
CA ALA A 298 11.58 5.12 -10.11
C ALA A 298 10.24 5.86 -10.09
N ALA A 299 9.12 5.17 -10.29
CA ALA A 299 7.78 5.76 -10.27
C ALA A 299 7.40 6.37 -8.90
N SER A 300 7.99 5.89 -7.81
CA SER A 300 7.78 6.42 -6.46
C SER A 300 8.45 7.78 -6.23
N VAL A 301 9.47 8.14 -7.00
CA VAL A 301 10.19 9.43 -6.89
C VAL A 301 9.93 10.37 -8.06
N MET A 302 9.46 9.83 -9.19
CA MET A 302 9.20 10.57 -10.42
C MET A 302 8.26 11.76 -10.22
N ASP A 303 8.68 12.93 -10.72
CA ASP A 303 7.93 14.19 -10.71
C ASP A 303 7.51 14.67 -9.30
N ASN A 304 8.22 14.24 -8.26
CA ASN A 304 7.93 14.56 -6.87
C ASN A 304 9.17 15.10 -6.13
N ASN A 305 9.28 16.44 -6.10
CA ASN A 305 10.42 17.13 -5.50
C ASN A 305 10.62 16.79 -4.01
N GLU A 306 9.52 16.63 -3.25
CA GLU A 306 9.61 16.30 -1.82
C GLU A 306 10.24 14.92 -1.59
N LEU A 307 9.86 13.92 -2.40
CA LEU A 307 10.39 12.57 -2.30
C LEU A 307 11.80 12.47 -2.89
N ALA A 308 12.09 13.21 -3.95
CA ALA A 308 13.42 13.30 -4.51
C ALA A 308 14.41 13.87 -3.48
N LEU A 309 14.05 14.94 -2.77
CA LEU A 309 14.87 15.49 -1.68
C LEU A 309 14.94 14.57 -0.45
N ALA A 310 13.97 13.68 -0.27
CA ALA A 310 14.01 12.68 0.81
C ALA A 310 14.90 11.47 0.49
N LEU A 311 15.43 11.35 -0.73
CA LEU A 311 16.39 10.29 -1.08
C LEU A 311 17.68 10.45 -0.28
N ARG A 312 18.24 9.31 0.15
CA ARG A 312 19.48 9.30 0.94
C ARG A 312 20.62 8.71 0.12
N GLU A 313 21.84 9.06 0.51
CA GLU A 313 23.07 8.54 -0.10
C GLU A 313 23.10 6.99 -0.19
N PRO A 314 22.68 6.21 0.82
CA PRO A 314 22.67 4.74 0.72
C PRO A 314 21.76 4.19 -0.38
N ASP A 315 20.64 4.87 -0.66
CA ASP A 315 19.68 4.45 -1.69
C ASP A 315 20.31 4.61 -3.08
N LEU A 316 20.97 5.76 -3.31
CA LEU A 316 21.69 6.05 -4.55
C LEU A 316 22.96 5.19 -4.70
N GLU A 317 23.71 4.98 -3.62
CA GLU A 317 24.92 4.17 -3.64
C GLU A 317 24.63 2.72 -4.03
N LYS A 318 23.50 2.17 -3.58
CA LYS A 318 23.05 0.82 -3.94
C LYS A 318 22.86 0.70 -5.46
N VAL A 319 22.17 1.67 -6.06
CA VAL A 319 21.97 1.73 -7.53
C VAL A 319 23.29 1.88 -8.28
N VAL A 320 24.17 2.79 -7.83
CA VAL A 320 25.50 2.95 -8.44
C VAL A 320 26.33 1.67 -8.32
N ARG A 321 26.21 0.91 -7.22
CA ARG A 321 26.90 -0.37 -7.04
C ARG A 321 26.41 -1.42 -8.05
N TYR A 322 25.11 -1.49 -8.31
CA TYR A 322 24.59 -2.37 -9.36
C TYR A 322 25.00 -1.93 -10.75
N LEU A 323 25.00 -0.62 -11.04
CA LEU A 323 25.49 -0.07 -12.30
C LEU A 323 26.97 -0.41 -12.54
N ALA A 324 27.82 -0.30 -11.52
CA ALA A 324 29.22 -0.74 -11.59
C ALA A 324 29.32 -2.23 -11.95
N GLY A 325 28.46 -3.07 -11.37
CA GLY A 325 28.35 -4.48 -11.72
C GLY A 325 28.02 -4.71 -13.19
N CYS A 326 27.10 -3.92 -13.78
CA CYS A 326 26.79 -3.99 -15.21
C CYS A 326 28.00 -3.68 -16.10
N GLY A 327 28.92 -2.83 -15.65
CA GLY A 327 30.14 -2.52 -16.38
C GLY A 327 31.21 -3.62 -16.33
N LEU A 328 31.08 -4.59 -15.42
CA LEU A 328 32.06 -5.67 -15.22
C LEU A 328 31.51 -7.05 -15.62
N GLN A 329 30.21 -7.16 -15.84
CA GLN A 329 29.53 -8.43 -16.07
C GLN A 329 28.84 -8.44 -17.44
N SER A 330 29.08 -9.52 -18.19
CA SER A 330 28.35 -9.83 -19.41
C SER A 330 26.88 -10.12 -19.14
N CYS A 331 26.02 -9.79 -20.10
CA CYS A 331 24.60 -10.15 -20.03
C CYS A 331 24.39 -11.64 -20.30
N GLN A 332 24.36 -12.45 -19.23
CA GLN A 332 24.21 -13.91 -19.31
C GLN A 332 22.95 -14.35 -20.08
N LEU A 333 21.88 -13.54 -20.05
CA LEU A 333 20.66 -13.82 -20.81
C LEU A 333 20.85 -13.68 -22.32
N LEU A 334 21.63 -12.68 -22.77
CA LEU A 334 21.91 -12.50 -24.19
C LEU A 334 22.91 -13.54 -24.69
N VAL A 335 23.96 -13.80 -23.90
CA VAL A 335 24.96 -14.85 -24.20
C VAL A 335 24.28 -16.21 -24.34
N SER A 336 23.36 -16.57 -23.43
CA SER A 336 22.61 -17.83 -23.52
C SER A 336 21.64 -17.90 -24.72
N ARG A 337 21.26 -16.75 -25.29
CA ARG A 337 20.46 -16.66 -26.53
C ARG A 337 21.31 -16.64 -27.81
N GLY A 338 22.63 -16.79 -27.70
CA GLY A 338 23.54 -16.83 -28.84
C GLY A 338 24.03 -15.46 -29.32
N TYR A 339 23.83 -14.39 -28.53
CA TYR A 339 24.41 -13.09 -28.85
C TYR A 339 25.91 -13.06 -28.53
N PRO A 340 26.71 -12.26 -29.27
CA PRO A 340 28.12 -12.04 -28.95
C PRO A 340 28.30 -11.48 -27.54
N ASP A 341 29.29 -12.00 -26.81
CA ASP A 341 29.64 -11.46 -25.51
C ASP A 341 30.45 -10.17 -25.67
N VAL A 342 29.90 -9.06 -25.18
CA VAL A 342 30.52 -7.72 -25.21
C VAL A 342 31.33 -7.44 -23.94
N GLY A 343 31.25 -8.28 -22.90
CA GLY A 343 31.98 -8.11 -21.64
C GLY A 343 31.38 -7.08 -20.66
N TRP A 344 30.22 -6.51 -20.99
CA TRP A 344 29.42 -5.63 -20.12
C TRP A 344 27.93 -5.75 -20.46
N ASN A 345 27.05 -5.24 -19.59
CA ASN A 345 25.60 -5.35 -19.73
C ASN A 345 24.93 -4.01 -20.04
N PRO A 346 24.75 -3.65 -21.33
CA PRO A 346 24.11 -2.39 -21.73
C PRO A 346 22.63 -2.33 -21.37
N VAL A 347 21.93 -3.48 -21.37
CA VAL A 347 20.47 -3.55 -21.17
C VAL A 347 20.09 -3.21 -19.73
N GLU A 348 20.78 -3.79 -18.75
CA GLU A 348 20.51 -3.48 -17.34
C GLU A 348 21.04 -2.08 -16.96
N GLY A 349 22.18 -1.67 -17.52
CA GLY A 349 22.79 -0.37 -17.26
C GLY A 349 21.87 0.81 -17.59
N GLU A 350 21.19 0.76 -18.74
CA GLU A 350 20.20 1.77 -19.15
C GLU A 350 19.12 1.98 -18.06
N ARG A 351 18.64 0.90 -17.44
CA ARG A 351 17.55 0.96 -16.45
C ARG A 351 17.98 1.61 -15.14
N TYR A 352 19.20 1.35 -14.70
CA TYR A 352 19.75 2.02 -13.51
C TYR A 352 20.00 3.51 -13.77
N LEU A 353 20.46 3.86 -14.98
CA LEU A 353 20.61 5.26 -15.39
C LEU A 353 19.25 5.98 -15.47
N ASP A 354 18.20 5.32 -15.96
CA ASP A 354 16.83 5.87 -15.95
C ASP A 354 16.36 6.19 -14.52
N PHE A 355 16.59 5.30 -13.55
CA PHE A 355 16.28 5.60 -12.15
C PHE A 355 17.05 6.82 -11.65
N LEU A 356 18.37 6.88 -11.89
CA LEU A 356 19.21 7.99 -11.46
C LEU A 356 18.75 9.30 -12.10
N ARG A 357 18.34 9.28 -13.37
CA ARG A 357 17.75 10.42 -14.07
C ARG A 357 16.54 10.97 -13.32
N PHE A 358 15.60 10.11 -12.90
CA PHE A 358 14.43 10.56 -12.14
C PHE A 358 14.77 11.05 -10.73
N ALA A 359 15.85 10.55 -10.13
CA ALA A 359 16.33 11.02 -8.83
C ALA A 359 16.98 12.41 -8.89
N VAL A 360 17.68 12.73 -9.99
CA VAL A 360 18.40 14.01 -10.15
C VAL A 360 17.60 15.06 -10.92
N PHE A 361 16.55 14.68 -11.64
CA PHE A 361 15.77 15.58 -12.48
C PHE A 361 14.28 15.43 -12.20
N CYS A 362 13.66 16.50 -11.74
CA CYS A 362 12.25 16.54 -11.36
C CYS A 362 11.58 17.78 -11.95
N ASN A 363 10.44 17.59 -12.64
CA ASN A 363 9.62 18.70 -13.16
C ASN A 363 10.37 19.73 -14.04
N GLY A 364 11.44 19.34 -14.73
CA GLY A 364 12.22 20.24 -15.57
C GLY A 364 13.44 20.87 -14.89
N GLU A 365 13.62 20.63 -13.59
CA GLU A 365 14.70 21.21 -12.78
C GLU A 365 15.63 20.12 -12.22
N SER A 366 16.91 20.47 -12.04
CA SER A 366 17.90 19.61 -11.39
C SER A 366 17.78 19.66 -9.87
N VAL A 367 17.80 18.50 -9.24
CA VAL A 367 17.93 18.34 -7.79
C VAL A 367 19.42 18.30 -7.46
N GLU A 368 20.01 19.46 -7.25
CA GLU A 368 21.47 19.63 -7.09
C GLU A 368 22.07 18.78 -5.95
N GLU A 369 21.37 18.62 -4.83
CA GLU A 369 21.84 17.78 -3.71
C GLU A 369 22.04 16.32 -4.15
N ASN A 370 21.05 15.76 -4.85
CA ASN A 370 21.13 14.41 -5.39
C ASN A 370 22.18 14.32 -6.50
N ALA A 371 22.22 15.29 -7.41
CA ALA A 371 23.18 15.31 -8.50
C ALA A 371 24.63 15.30 -7.99
N ASN A 372 24.94 16.12 -6.98
CA ASN A 372 26.27 16.16 -6.36
C ASN A 372 26.67 14.83 -5.72
N VAL A 373 25.73 14.14 -5.05
CA VAL A 373 25.98 12.80 -4.49
C VAL A 373 26.20 11.78 -5.60
N VAL A 374 25.33 11.75 -6.61
CA VAL A 374 25.44 10.81 -7.75
C VAL A 374 26.76 10.99 -8.48
N VAL A 375 27.15 12.22 -8.83
CA VAL A 375 28.43 12.52 -9.48
C VAL A 375 29.60 12.03 -8.63
N ARG A 376 29.60 12.33 -7.32
CA ARG A 376 30.65 11.90 -6.39
C ARG A 376 30.76 10.37 -6.29
N LEU A 377 29.63 9.67 -6.34
CA LEU A 377 29.60 8.20 -6.31
C LEU A 377 30.11 7.60 -7.63
N LEU A 378 29.75 8.18 -8.77
CA LEU A 378 30.17 7.72 -10.10
C LEU A 378 31.68 7.91 -10.32
N ILE A 379 32.26 9.06 -9.95
CA ILE A 379 33.71 9.29 -10.12
C ILE A 379 34.57 8.36 -9.26
N ARG A 380 34.02 7.86 -8.14
CA ARG A 380 34.68 6.88 -7.27
C ARG A 380 34.64 5.45 -7.82
N ARG A 381 33.85 5.21 -8.87
CA ARG A 381 33.65 3.89 -9.50
C ARG A 381 33.71 4.02 -11.02
N PRO A 382 34.92 4.05 -11.62
CA PRO A 382 35.08 4.19 -13.06
C PRO A 382 34.42 3.04 -13.85
N GLU A 383 34.09 1.92 -13.19
CA GLU A 383 33.40 0.77 -13.77
C GLU A 383 31.96 1.11 -14.18
N CYS A 384 31.33 2.13 -13.59
CA CYS A 384 30.02 2.61 -14.01
C CYS A 384 30.02 3.20 -15.43
N PHE A 385 31.17 3.63 -15.94
CA PHE A 385 31.30 4.10 -17.32
C PHE A 385 31.50 2.92 -18.27
N GLY A 386 31.00 3.08 -19.50
CA GLY A 386 31.21 2.10 -20.57
C GLY A 386 32.71 1.85 -20.79
N PRO A 387 33.13 0.63 -21.17
CA PRO A 387 34.55 0.26 -21.28
C PRO A 387 35.38 1.23 -22.13
N ALA A 388 34.81 1.73 -23.23
CA ALA A 388 35.47 2.68 -24.13
C ALA A 388 35.72 4.09 -23.55
N LEU A 389 35.12 4.41 -22.39
CA LEU A 389 35.26 5.69 -21.69
C LEU A 389 36.15 5.60 -20.44
N ARG A 390 36.61 4.40 -20.09
CA ARG A 390 37.51 4.21 -18.95
C ARG A 390 38.90 4.69 -19.35
N GLY A 391 39.53 5.52 -18.51
CA GLY A 391 40.81 6.19 -18.82
C GLY A 391 41.98 5.24 -19.10
N GLU A 392 41.88 3.97 -18.70
CA GLU A 392 42.85 2.92 -19.01
C GLU A 392 42.47 2.21 -20.32
N GLY A 393 42.80 2.83 -21.47
CA GLY A 393 42.69 2.21 -22.80
C GLY A 393 41.42 2.50 -23.60
N GLY A 394 40.51 3.34 -23.09
CA GLY A 394 39.33 3.77 -23.83
C GLY A 394 39.66 4.66 -25.04
N HIS A 395 39.09 4.37 -26.21
CA HIS A 395 39.28 5.16 -27.44
C HIS A 395 38.40 6.43 -27.49
N GLY A 396 37.68 6.75 -26.41
CA GLY A 396 36.82 7.94 -26.30
C GLY A 396 35.42 7.73 -26.88
N LEU A 397 34.52 8.68 -26.58
CA LEU A 397 33.09 8.56 -26.92
C LEU A 397 32.82 8.52 -28.43
N LEU A 398 33.56 9.33 -29.21
CA LEU A 398 33.37 9.39 -30.67
C LEU A 398 33.69 8.04 -31.32
N ALA A 399 34.85 7.46 -30.99
CA ALA A 399 35.25 6.16 -31.50
C ALA A 399 34.26 5.05 -31.10
N ALA A 400 33.75 5.09 -29.86
CA ALA A 400 32.73 4.17 -29.39
C ALA A 400 31.41 4.28 -30.18
N MET A 401 31.01 5.50 -30.54
CA MET A 401 29.81 5.74 -31.35
C MET A 401 30.01 5.30 -32.81
N GLU A 402 31.18 5.55 -33.39
CA GLU A 402 31.53 5.04 -34.74
C GLU A 402 31.55 3.51 -34.78
N GLU A 403 32.06 2.85 -33.73
CA GLU A 403 32.00 1.40 -33.59
C GLU A 403 30.56 0.91 -33.43
N ALA A 404 29.74 1.59 -32.63
CA ALA A 404 28.33 1.24 -32.46
C ALA A 404 27.53 1.34 -33.77
N ILE A 405 27.81 2.32 -34.63
CA ILE A 405 27.21 2.44 -35.97
C ILE A 405 27.60 1.23 -36.83
N LYS A 406 28.89 0.87 -36.86
CA LYS A 406 29.36 -0.32 -37.60
C LYS A 406 28.72 -1.61 -37.09
N ILE A 407 28.52 -1.74 -35.78
CA ILE A 407 27.83 -2.88 -35.17
C ILE A 407 26.35 -2.90 -35.58
N ALA A 408 25.67 -1.75 -35.60
CA ALA A 408 24.27 -1.67 -36.00
C ALA A 408 24.05 -1.97 -37.48
N GLU A 409 25.04 -1.69 -38.34
CA GLU A 409 25.01 -2.02 -39.77
C GLU A 409 25.33 -3.50 -40.06
N ASP A 410 25.96 -4.21 -39.13
CA ASP A 410 26.37 -5.61 -39.28
C ASP A 410 25.30 -6.59 -38.71
N PRO A 411 24.50 -7.26 -39.58
CA PRO A 411 23.44 -8.14 -39.14
C PRO A 411 23.96 -9.41 -38.43
N SER A 412 25.24 -9.75 -38.59
CA SER A 412 25.83 -10.92 -37.92
C SER A 412 26.03 -10.72 -36.41
N ARG A 413 25.93 -9.47 -35.95
CA ARG A 413 26.08 -9.10 -34.53
C ARG A 413 24.74 -9.06 -33.79
N ASP A 414 23.62 -9.12 -34.50
CA ASP A 414 22.27 -9.18 -33.93
C ASP A 414 21.72 -10.61 -33.99
N GLY A 415 21.76 -11.30 -32.83
CA GLY A 415 21.16 -12.62 -32.61
C GLY A 415 21.73 -13.78 -33.46
N PRO A 416 21.29 -15.02 -33.23
CA PRO A 416 21.72 -16.14 -34.06
C PRO A 416 21.16 -15.97 -35.47
N SER A 417 22.05 -15.84 -36.46
CA SER A 417 21.69 -15.87 -37.88
C SER A 417 20.87 -17.14 -38.20
N PRO A 418 19.88 -17.09 -39.12
CA PRO A 418 19.07 -18.24 -39.53
C PRO A 418 19.84 -19.29 -40.37
N ALA A 419 21.12 -19.52 -40.09
CA ALA A 419 22.01 -20.34 -40.90
C ALA A 419 22.79 -21.38 -40.07
N SER A 420 22.08 -22.23 -39.32
CA SER A 420 22.64 -23.53 -38.89
C SER A 420 21.58 -24.61 -38.65
N GLY A 421 20.46 -24.55 -39.37
CA GLY A 421 19.37 -25.53 -39.35
C GLY A 421 19.23 -26.37 -40.62
N SER A 422 20.28 -26.49 -41.44
CA SER A 422 20.27 -27.31 -42.65
C SER A 422 21.55 -28.15 -42.75
N SER A 423 21.56 -29.27 -42.03
CA SER A 423 22.17 -30.54 -42.47
C SER A 423 22.22 -31.52 -41.29
N ARG A 424 21.19 -32.35 -41.20
CA ARG A 424 21.28 -33.80 -40.93
C ARG A 424 19.87 -34.38 -40.84
N THR A 425 19.29 -34.58 -42.02
CA THR A 425 18.32 -35.64 -42.27
C THR A 425 18.91 -36.49 -43.37
N LEU A 426 19.40 -37.67 -42.98
CA LEU A 426 19.21 -38.97 -43.64
C LEU A 426 19.74 -40.05 -42.71
#